data_AF-A0A6U4JWS6-F1
#
_entry.id   AF-A0A6U4JWS6-F1
#
_cell.length_a   1.000
_cell.length_b   1.000
_cell.length_c   1.000
_cell.angle_alpha   90.00
_cell.angle_beta   90.00
_cell.angle_gamma   90.00
#
_symmetry.space_group_name_H-M   'P 1'
#
loop_
_entity.id
_entity.type
_entity.pdbx_description
1 polymer ?
#
loop_
_entity_poly.entity_id
_entity_poly.type
_entity_poly.pdbx_seq_one_letter_code
_entity_poly.pdbx_strand_id
1 'polypeptide(L)'
;MLQKITILLASLATASVSEAFVPSRLLRLPPVGLQSTNHPPELNPIDEMCVENVAEFCLHEQCDVEEYEALINQLQEQKNYMINHLAKVETLLRHLKDANHPEHDPEEVQALFDSIKKTLAEA
;
A
#
# COMPACT_ATOMS: atom_id res chain seq x y z
N MET A 1 1.08 18.30 77.34
CA MET A 1 0.53 17.36 76.34
C MET A 1 -0.29 18.19 75.34
N LEU A 2 0.34 18.59 74.23
CA LEU A 2 -0.23 19.53 73.26
C LEU A 2 -0.80 18.77 72.05
N GLN A 3 -2.11 18.92 71.88
CA GLN A 3 -2.82 19.25 70.65
C GLN A 3 -2.57 18.44 69.37
N LYS A 4 -3.61 17.70 68.99
CA LYS A 4 -3.86 17.12 67.66
C LYS A 4 -3.87 18.22 66.59
N ILE A 5 -3.11 18.05 65.51
CA ILE A 5 -3.31 18.76 64.25
C ILE A 5 -3.33 17.72 63.13
N THR A 6 -4.54 17.36 62.74
CA THR A 6 -4.86 16.57 61.56
C THR A 6 -4.64 17.44 60.33
N ILE A 7 -3.67 17.13 59.49
CA ILE A 7 -3.47 17.84 58.21
C ILE A 7 -4.25 17.09 57.12
N LEU A 8 -5.42 17.64 56.78
CA LEU A 8 -6.05 17.44 55.48
C LEU A 8 -5.22 18.20 54.44
N LEU A 9 -4.74 17.53 53.39
CA LEU A 9 -4.25 18.19 52.19
C LEU A 9 -4.99 17.66 50.96
N ALA A 10 -5.50 18.64 50.23
CA ALA A 10 -6.54 18.53 49.23
C ALA A 10 -6.03 17.94 47.91
N SER A 11 -6.96 17.29 47.24
CA SER A 11 -6.96 16.93 45.83
C SER A 11 -6.57 18.10 44.92
N LEU A 12 -5.52 17.91 44.12
CA LEU A 12 -5.33 18.63 42.86
C LEU A 12 -5.52 17.65 41.70
N ALA A 13 -6.68 17.75 41.06
CA ALA A 13 -6.90 17.20 39.73
C ALA A 13 -6.11 18.06 38.74
N THR A 14 -5.03 17.51 38.17
CA THR A 14 -4.41 18.10 36.99
C THR A 14 -4.99 17.41 35.76
N ALA A 15 -5.95 18.06 35.13
CA ALA A 15 -6.34 17.77 33.76
C ALA A 15 -5.15 18.16 32.86
N SER A 16 -4.45 17.18 32.28
CA SER A 16 -3.52 17.44 31.19
C SER A 16 -4.33 17.62 29.91
N VAL A 17 -4.55 18.87 29.52
CA VAL A 17 -5.00 19.23 28.17
C VAL A 17 -3.75 19.23 27.29
N SER A 18 -3.56 18.18 26.51
CA SER A 18 -2.56 18.17 25.45
C SER A 18 -3.15 18.84 24.21
N GLU A 19 -3.04 20.16 24.13
CA GLU A 19 -3.21 20.88 22.87
C GLU A 19 -1.96 20.66 22.01
N ALA A 20 -1.99 19.65 21.15
CA ALA A 20 -1.04 19.56 20.05
C ALA A 20 -1.47 20.56 18.96
N PHE A 21 -0.92 21.76 19.02
CA PHE A 21 -0.89 22.67 17.87
C PHE A 21 -0.06 22.03 16.76
N VAL A 22 -0.72 21.54 15.71
CA VAL A 22 -0.09 21.36 14.40
C VAL A 22 -0.72 22.38 13.45
N PRO A 23 0.06 23.30 12.85
CA PRO A 23 -0.48 24.31 11.96
C PRO A 23 -1.02 23.62 10.70
N SER A 24 -2.32 23.40 10.66
CA SER A 24 -3.04 23.01 9.45
C SER A 24 -3.05 24.21 8.50
N ARG A 25 -1.95 24.40 7.76
CA ARG A 25 -2.03 25.10 6.49
C ARG A 25 -2.96 24.25 5.63
N LEU A 26 -4.17 24.75 5.45
CA LEU A 26 -5.17 24.25 4.51
C LEU A 26 -4.55 24.27 3.10
N LEU A 27 -3.80 23.23 2.75
CA LEU A 27 -3.68 22.79 1.36
C LEU A 27 -5.06 22.24 1.00
N ARG A 28 -5.91 23.14 0.53
CA ARG A 28 -7.12 22.79 -0.20
C ARG A 28 -6.64 22.11 -1.49
N LEU A 29 -6.44 20.79 -1.42
CA LEU A 29 -6.33 19.98 -2.63
C LEU A 29 -7.63 20.18 -3.42
N PRO A 30 -7.57 20.34 -4.75
CA PRO A 30 -8.77 20.26 -5.56
C PRO A 30 -9.45 18.91 -5.30
N PRO A 31 -10.79 18.84 -5.34
CA PRO A 31 -11.47 17.56 -5.29
C PRO A 31 -11.09 16.79 -6.56
N VAL A 32 -10.09 15.92 -6.45
CA VAL A 32 -9.85 14.87 -7.43
C VAL A 32 -11.09 14.00 -7.33
N GLY A 33 -11.89 14.00 -8.39
CA GLY A 33 -13.09 13.18 -8.47
C GLY A 33 -12.72 11.75 -8.11
N LEU A 34 -13.33 11.25 -7.03
CA LEU A 34 -13.32 9.83 -6.70
C LEU A 34 -14.04 9.08 -7.82
N GLN A 35 -13.32 8.80 -8.90
CA GLN A 35 -13.63 7.63 -9.70
C GLN A 35 -13.22 6.44 -8.84
N SER A 36 -14.17 5.98 -8.03
CA SER A 36 -14.13 4.65 -7.44
C SER A 36 -14.24 3.64 -8.57
N THR A 37 -13.15 3.42 -9.29
CA THR A 37 -12.90 2.10 -9.87
C THR A 37 -12.66 1.21 -8.67
N ASN A 38 -13.45 0.13 -8.52
CA ASN A 38 -13.41 -0.81 -7.38
C ASN A 38 -12.10 -1.64 -7.31
N HIS A 39 -10.99 -1.04 -7.75
CA HIS A 39 -9.66 -1.60 -7.78
C HIS A 39 -8.70 -0.53 -7.27
N PRO A 40 -7.91 -0.84 -6.23
CA PRO A 40 -6.87 0.06 -5.78
C PRO A 40 -5.92 0.33 -6.95
N PRO A 41 -5.52 1.59 -7.18
CA PRO A 41 -4.66 1.92 -8.30
C PRO A 41 -3.31 1.21 -8.18
N GLU A 42 -2.71 0.87 -9.32
CA GLU A 42 -1.29 0.52 -9.42
C GLU A 42 -0.49 1.63 -8.71
N LEU A 43 0.42 1.23 -7.81
CA LEU A 43 1.22 2.21 -7.08
C LEU A 43 2.12 2.95 -8.06
N ASN A 44 2.27 4.26 -7.86
CA ASN A 44 3.34 4.97 -8.54
C ASN A 44 4.69 4.61 -7.87
N PRO A 45 5.83 4.90 -8.52
CA PRO A 45 7.14 4.53 -7.98
C PRO A 45 7.47 5.12 -6.61
N ILE A 46 6.88 6.27 -6.26
CA ILE A 46 7.10 6.90 -4.94
C ILE A 46 6.32 6.12 -3.88
N ASP A 47 5.07 5.77 -4.15
CA ASP A 47 4.23 5.02 -3.23
C ASP A 47 4.75 3.60 -3.05
N GLU A 48 5.26 2.97 -4.12
CA GLU A 48 5.92 1.66 -4.05
C GLU A 48 7.10 1.68 -3.07
N MET A 49 8.02 2.64 -3.22
CA MET A 49 9.14 2.82 -2.30
C MET A 49 8.67 3.08 -0.86
N CYS A 50 7.56 3.81 -0.67
CA CYS A 50 7.02 4.05 0.66
C CYS A 50 6.47 2.76 1.29
N VAL A 51 5.76 1.94 0.52
CA VAL A 51 5.25 0.64 0.97
C VAL A 51 6.41 -0.32 1.28
N GLU A 52 7.47 -0.33 0.47
CA GLU A 52 8.69 -1.11 0.72
C GLU A 52 9.36 -0.71 2.05
N ASN A 53 9.53 0.60 2.28
CA ASN A 53 10.12 1.10 3.52
C ASN A 53 9.25 0.75 4.75
N VAL A 54 7.93 0.84 4.64
CA VAL A 54 7.01 0.44 5.71
C VAL A 54 7.07 -1.07 5.94
N ALA A 55 7.18 -1.87 4.88
CA ALA A 55 7.35 -3.31 5.00
C ALA A 55 8.66 -3.67 5.70
N GLU A 56 9.76 -3.04 5.33
CA GLU A 56 11.05 -3.23 5.98
C GLU A 56 11.01 -2.80 7.45
N PHE A 57 10.37 -1.67 7.75
CA PHE A 57 10.15 -1.23 9.12
C PHE A 57 9.37 -2.27 9.93
N CYS A 58 8.24 -2.75 9.41
CA CYS A 58 7.44 -3.77 10.08
C CYS A 58 8.16 -5.11 10.21
N LEU A 59 9.17 -5.44 9.41
CA LEU A 59 9.95 -6.67 9.59
C LEU A 59 10.94 -6.58 10.76
N HIS A 60 11.43 -5.38 11.09
CA HIS A 60 12.45 -5.16 12.12
C HIS A 60 11.86 -4.66 13.44
N GLU A 61 10.78 -3.89 13.37
CA GLU A 61 10.05 -3.34 14.50
C GLU A 61 8.72 -4.09 14.69
N GLN A 62 8.06 -3.88 15.84
CA GLN A 62 6.77 -4.53 16.12
C GLN A 62 5.62 -3.69 15.55
N CYS A 63 5.18 -4.03 14.34
CA CYS A 63 3.86 -3.62 13.84
C CYS A 63 2.76 -4.51 14.46
N ASP A 64 1.53 -4.00 14.55
CA ASP A 64 0.40 -4.81 14.99
C ASP A 64 -0.10 -5.77 13.91
N VAL A 65 -0.97 -6.70 14.29
CA VAL A 65 -1.44 -7.76 13.36
C VAL A 65 -2.26 -7.13 12.23
N GLU A 66 -3.08 -6.13 12.55
CA GLU A 66 -3.89 -5.44 11.56
C GLU A 66 -3.04 -4.72 10.50
N GLU A 67 -1.94 -4.09 10.91
CA GLU A 67 -0.97 -3.43 10.02
C GLU A 67 -0.28 -4.43 9.09
N TYR A 68 0.16 -5.58 9.61
CA TYR A 68 0.73 -6.64 8.77
C TYR A 68 -0.28 -7.17 7.75
N GLU A 69 -1.52 -7.42 8.16
CA GLU A 69 -2.55 -7.92 7.26
C GLU A 69 -2.88 -6.91 6.16
N ALA A 70 -3.01 -5.63 6.52
CA ALA A 70 -3.23 -4.57 5.54
C ALA A 70 -2.09 -4.47 4.53
N LEU A 71 -0.84 -4.54 5.01
CA LEU A 71 0.34 -4.48 4.17
C LEU A 71 0.47 -5.70 3.25
N ILE A 72 0.19 -6.90 3.75
CA ILE A 72 0.17 -8.14 2.95
C ILE A 72 -0.86 -8.03 1.83
N ASN A 73 -2.09 -7.58 2.14
CA ASN A 73 -3.14 -7.43 1.15
C ASN A 73 -2.74 -6.43 0.05
N GLN A 74 -2.18 -5.27 0.46
CA GLN A 74 -1.68 -4.27 -0.48
C GLN A 74 -0.59 -4.84 -1.39
N LEU A 75 0.41 -5.53 -0.82
CA LEU A 75 1.51 -6.13 -1.58
C LEU A 75 1.03 -7.25 -2.52
N GLN A 76 0.05 -8.05 -2.11
CA GLN A 76 -0.56 -9.08 -2.96
C GLN A 76 -1.29 -8.48 -4.16
N GLU A 77 -2.00 -7.38 -3.95
CA GLU A 77 -2.65 -6.66 -5.05
C GLU A 77 -1.62 -6.10 -6.03
N GLN A 78 -0.56 -5.46 -5.53
CA GLN A 78 0.53 -4.96 -6.37
C GLN A 78 1.25 -6.09 -7.13
N LYS A 79 1.44 -7.26 -6.50
CA LYS A 79 1.96 -8.46 -7.18
C LYS A 79 1.10 -8.80 -8.40
N ASN A 80 -0.22 -8.80 -8.25
CA ASN A 80 -1.12 -9.13 -9.35
C ASN A 80 -1.07 -8.09 -10.48
N TYR A 81 -0.94 -6.80 -10.17
CA TYR A 81 -0.70 -5.76 -11.18
C TYR A 81 0.60 -5.99 -11.94
N MET A 82 1.69 -6.27 -11.22
CA MET A 82 3.01 -6.53 -11.80
C MET A 82 2.99 -7.75 -12.73
N ILE A 83 2.31 -8.84 -12.34
CA ILE A 83 2.13 -10.04 -13.16
C ILE A 83 1.44 -9.70 -14.49
N ASN A 84 0.34 -8.94 -14.43
CA ASN A 84 -0.38 -8.52 -15.63
C ASN A 84 0.48 -7.62 -16.53
N HIS A 85 1.25 -6.70 -15.93
CA HIS A 85 2.16 -5.82 -16.64
C HIS A 85 3.26 -6.62 -17.35
N LEU A 86 3.94 -7.51 -16.63
CA LEU A 86 5.00 -8.37 -17.18
C LEU A 86 4.49 -9.27 -18.30
N ALA A 87 3.31 -9.88 -18.13
CA ALA A 87 2.69 -10.68 -19.18
C ALA A 87 2.45 -9.86 -20.46
N LYS A 88 2.04 -8.60 -20.32
CA LYS A 88 1.81 -7.70 -21.46
C LYS A 88 3.13 -7.31 -22.13
N VAL A 89 4.14 -6.97 -21.35
CA VAL A 89 5.48 -6.63 -21.85
C VAL A 89 6.09 -7.81 -22.62
N GLU A 90 6.00 -9.02 -22.08
CA GLU A 90 6.54 -10.23 -22.73
C GLU A 90 5.80 -10.55 -24.02
N THR A 91 4.46 -10.38 -24.04
CA THR A 91 3.65 -10.54 -25.25
C THR A 91 4.09 -9.55 -26.33
N LEU A 92 4.25 -8.26 -25.97
CA LEU A 92 4.74 -7.23 -26.90
C LEU A 92 6.16 -7.54 -27.39
N LEU A 93 7.06 -7.96 -26.50
CA LEU A 93 8.42 -8.32 -26.84
C LEU A 93 8.46 -9.47 -27.86
N ARG A 94 7.61 -10.47 -27.67
CA ARG A 94 7.48 -11.58 -28.62
C ARG A 94 6.95 -11.12 -29.96
N HIS A 95 5.87 -10.33 -29.98
CA HIS A 95 5.36 -9.75 -31.22
C HIS A 95 6.42 -8.94 -31.98
N LEU A 96 7.25 -8.17 -31.28
CA LEU A 96 8.33 -7.40 -31.92
C LEU A 96 9.45 -8.30 -32.46
N LYS A 97 9.76 -9.41 -31.79
CA LYS A 97 10.71 -10.43 -32.29
C LYS A 97 10.16 -11.17 -33.52
N ASP A 98 8.86 -11.42 -33.54
CA ASP A 98 8.16 -12.19 -34.57
C ASP A 98 7.60 -11.33 -35.70
N ALA A 99 7.65 -9.99 -35.61
CA ALA A 99 7.14 -9.04 -36.61
C ALA A 99 7.76 -9.16 -38.02
N ASN A 100 8.76 -10.01 -38.22
CA ASN A 100 9.26 -10.43 -39.53
C ASN A 100 8.48 -11.62 -40.15
N HIS A 101 7.44 -12.14 -39.48
CA HIS A 101 6.59 -13.23 -39.93
C HIS A 101 5.12 -12.79 -39.96
N PRO A 102 4.52 -12.66 -41.15
CA PRO A 102 3.12 -12.28 -41.27
C PRO A 102 2.24 -13.47 -40.86
N GLU A 103 1.15 -13.17 -40.16
CA GLU A 103 0.13 -14.10 -39.62
C GLU A 103 0.37 -14.50 -38.15
N HIS A 104 -0.34 -13.81 -37.24
CA HIS A 104 -0.57 -14.27 -35.89
C HIS A 104 -2.06 -14.35 -35.62
N ASP A 105 -2.48 -15.53 -35.17
CA ASP A 105 -3.82 -15.79 -34.67
C ASP A 105 -3.97 -15.12 -33.29
N PRO A 106 -4.95 -14.23 -33.09
CA PRO A 106 -5.22 -13.62 -31.78
C PRO A 106 -5.44 -14.65 -30.67
N GLU A 107 -5.87 -15.88 -30.97
CA GLU A 107 -6.04 -16.95 -29.98
C GLU A 107 -4.72 -17.45 -29.40
N GLU A 108 -3.66 -17.57 -30.23
CA GLU A 108 -2.33 -17.98 -29.77
C GLU A 108 -1.70 -16.94 -28.84
N VAL A 109 -1.91 -15.65 -29.14
CA VAL A 109 -1.45 -14.54 -28.32
C VAL A 109 -2.12 -14.56 -26.95
N GLN A 110 -3.43 -14.80 -26.92
CA GLN A 110 -4.18 -14.88 -25.67
C GLN A 110 -3.75 -16.09 -24.83
N ALA A 111 -3.58 -17.26 -25.45
CA ALA A 111 -3.11 -18.46 -24.76
C ALA A 111 -1.72 -18.26 -24.14
N LEU A 112 -0.84 -17.52 -24.82
CA LEU A 112 0.47 -17.20 -24.31
C LEU A 112 0.40 -16.25 -23.11
N PHE A 113 -0.40 -15.19 -23.21
CA PHE A 113 -0.61 -14.25 -22.12
C PHE A 113 -1.11 -14.96 -20.86
N ASP A 114 -2.05 -15.88 -21.01
CA ASP A 114 -2.58 -16.70 -19.91
C ASP A 114 -1.53 -17.68 -19.34
N SER A 115 -0.70 -18.28 -20.20
CA SER A 115 0.42 -19.13 -19.77
C SER A 115 1.46 -18.36 -18.95
N ILE A 116 1.80 -17.13 -19.35
CA ILE A 116 2.77 -16.29 -18.64
C ILE A 116 2.19 -15.88 -17.29
N LYS A 117 0.93 -15.42 -17.26
CA LYS A 117 0.26 -15.09 -16.01
C LYS A 117 0.23 -16.25 -15.03
N LYS A 118 -0.10 -17.46 -15.51
CA LYS A 118 -0.13 -18.66 -14.68
C LYS A 118 1.24 -18.94 -14.07
N THR A 119 2.29 -18.91 -14.89
CA THR A 119 3.67 -19.15 -14.42
C THR A 119 4.10 -18.13 -13.36
N LEU A 120 3.74 -16.85 -13.55
CA LEU A 120 4.08 -15.79 -12.61
C LEU A 120 3.22 -15.79 -11.33
N ALA A 121 2.00 -16.35 -11.38
CA ALA A 121 1.14 -16.46 -10.21
C ALA A 121 1.56 -17.61 -9.27
N GLU A 122 2.16 -18.66 -9.84
CA GLU A 122 2.67 -19.85 -9.12
C GLU A 122 4.10 -19.66 -8.55
N ALA A 123 4.79 -18.57 -8.93
CA ALA A 123 6.09 -18.16 -8.40
C ALA A 123 5.96 -17.29 -7.14
#